data_AF-A0AAV3ZI70-F1
#
_entry.id   AF-A0AAV3ZI70-F1
#
_cell.length_a   1.000
_cell.length_b   1.000
_cell.length_c   1.000
_cell.angle_alpha   90.00
_cell.angle_beta   90.00
_cell.angle_gamma   90.00
#
_symmetry.space_group_name_H-M   'P 1'
#
loop_
_entity.id
_entity.type
_entity.pdbx_description
1 polymer ?
#
loop_
_entity_poly.entity_id
_entity_poly.type
_entity_poly.pdbx_seq_one_letter_code
_entity_poly.pdbx_strand_id
1 'polypeptide(L)'
;MQVLEARWRLFGHAIRRDRNIPANKAMLFYFSENKRARGRPQTTLPITLNNDLKKLVATKLELTTQTDLDTLRLSHSRRSTKMECPRRRDKENSRRCKIR
;
A
#
# COMPACT_ATOMS: atom_id res chain seq x y z
N MET A 1 3.21 -1.26 -22.02
CA MET A 1 3.29 -2.36 -21.03
C MET A 1 4.29 -2.14 -19.89
N GLN A 2 5.38 -1.38 -20.07
CA GLN A 2 6.43 -1.22 -19.04
C GLN A 2 5.99 -0.52 -17.74
N VAL A 3 5.12 0.50 -17.83
CA VAL A 3 4.66 1.27 -16.65
C VAL A 3 3.77 0.43 -15.73
N LEU A 4 2.96 -0.46 -16.30
CA LEU A 4 2.07 -1.34 -15.55
C LEU A 4 2.89 -2.32 -14.70
N GLU A 5 3.87 -3.00 -15.32
CA GLU A 5 4.73 -3.94 -14.60
C GLU A 5 5.51 -3.25 -13.48
N ALA A 6 6.12 -2.09 -13.75
CA ALA A 6 6.88 -1.33 -12.76
C ALA A 6 6.01 -0.93 -11.55
N ARG A 7 4.77 -0.50 -11.81
CA ARG A 7 3.80 -0.13 -10.77
C ARG A 7 3.43 -1.32 -9.89
N TRP A 8 3.13 -2.47 -10.49
CA TRP A 8 2.80 -3.69 -9.77
C TRP A 8 4.00 -4.27 -9.00
N ARG A 9 5.21 -4.16 -9.54
CA ARG A 9 6.45 -4.55 -8.84
C ARG A 9 6.68 -3.69 -7.60
N LEU A 10 6.51 -2.37 -7.70
CA LEU A 10 6.62 -1.46 -6.56
C LEU A 10 5.54 -1.73 -5.52
N PHE A 11 4.29 -1.90 -5.96
CA PHE A 11 3.16 -2.20 -5.08
C PHE A 11 3.36 -3.52 -4.32
N GLY A 12 3.74 -4.57 -5.05
CA GLY A 12 4.07 -5.86 -4.45
C GLY A 12 5.28 -5.78 -3.50
N HIS A 13 6.24 -4.89 -3.75
CA HIS A 13 7.33 -4.63 -2.80
C HIS A 13 6.82 -3.96 -1.52
N ALA A 14 6.01 -2.91 -1.62
CA ALA A 14 5.44 -2.20 -0.47
C ALA A 14 4.58 -3.11 0.42
N ILE A 15 3.76 -3.97 -0.19
CA ILE A 15 2.88 -4.89 0.53
C ILE A 15 3.64 -5.97 1.30
N ARG A 16 4.78 -6.44 0.77
CA ARG A 16 5.65 -7.44 1.40
C ARG A 16 6.47 -6.90 2.57
N ARG A 17 6.58 -5.57 2.71
CA ARG A 17 7.22 -4.91 3.85
C ARG A 17 6.27 -4.84 5.05
N ASP A 18 6.85 -4.52 6.21
CA ASP A 18 6.12 -4.34 7.47
C ASP A 18 4.94 -3.35 7.31
N ARG A 19 3.84 -3.62 8.01
CA ARG A 19 2.65 -2.74 8.06
C ARG A 19 2.97 -1.34 8.59
N ASN A 20 4.05 -1.21 9.37
CA ASN A 20 4.45 0.06 9.96
C ASN A 20 5.07 1.07 8.99
N ILE A 21 5.38 0.68 7.74
CA ILE A 21 5.92 1.63 6.77
C ILE A 21 4.86 2.67 6.34
N PRO A 22 5.28 3.89 5.97
CA PRO A 22 4.37 4.96 5.56
C PRO A 22 3.43 4.54 4.42
N ALA A 23 3.92 3.79 3.43
CA ALA A 23 3.10 3.36 2.29
C ALA A 23 1.94 2.44 2.71
N ASN A 24 2.19 1.51 3.63
CA ASN A 24 1.17 0.61 4.15
C ASN A 24 0.16 1.37 5.02
N LYS A 25 0.63 2.29 5.88
CA LYS A 25 -0.25 3.16 6.67
C LYS A 25 -1.14 4.05 5.79
N ALA A 26 -0.59 4.63 4.72
CA ALA A 26 -1.34 5.44 3.77
C ALA A 26 -2.43 4.62 3.05
N MET A 27 -2.15 3.36 2.72
CA MET A 27 -3.15 2.46 2.15
C MET A 27 -4.26 2.12 3.15
N LEU A 28 -3.91 1.79 4.40
CA LEU A 28 -4.90 1.55 5.46
C LEU A 28 -5.82 2.78 5.62
N PHE A 29 -5.22 3.97 5.66
CA PHE A 29 -5.93 5.23 5.78
C PHE A 29 -6.90 5.44 4.60
N TYR A 30 -6.42 5.23 3.37
CA TYR A 30 -7.24 5.34 2.16
C TYR A 30 -8.48 4.42 2.16
N PHE A 31 -8.34 3.20 2.68
CA PHE A 31 -9.47 2.26 2.77
C PHE A 31 -10.38 2.52 3.98
N SER A 32 -9.88 3.21 5.01
CA SER A 32 -10.66 3.60 6.19
C SER A 32 -11.48 4.88 5.98
N GLU A 33 -11.05 5.78 5.08
CA GLU A 33 -11.76 7.01 4.81
C GLU A 33 -13.01 6.77 3.95
N ASN A 34 -14.11 7.42 4.33
CA ASN A 34 -15.30 7.50 3.49
C ASN A 34 -14.97 8.35 2.25
N LYS A 35 -14.93 7.71 1.07
CA LYS A 35 -14.54 8.28 -0.24
C LYS A 35 -15.52 9.32 -0.82
N ARG A 36 -16.09 10.20 0.01
CA ARG A 36 -16.96 11.29 -0.41
C ARG A 36 -16.11 12.52 -0.78
N ALA A 37 -15.39 12.43 -1.89
CA ALA A 37 -14.76 13.61 -2.50
C ALA A 37 -15.72 14.21 -3.54
N ARG A 38 -16.08 15.49 -3.39
CA ARG A 38 -16.77 16.26 -4.45
C ARG A 38 -15.73 16.74 -5.46
N GLY A 39 -16.03 16.68 -6.75
CA GLY A 39 -15.17 17.19 -7.83
C GLY A 39 -14.44 16.10 -8.62
N ARG A 40 -13.26 16.43 -9.17
CA ARG A 40 -12.49 15.53 -10.04
C ARG A 40 -12.06 14.27 -9.28
N PRO A 41 -12.26 13.06 -9.84
CA PRO A 41 -11.77 11.83 -9.23
C PRO A 41 -10.26 11.91 -9.01
N GLN A 42 -9.82 11.66 -7.78
CA GLN A 42 -8.39 11.61 -7.49
C GLN A 42 -7.76 10.39 -8.15
N THR A 43 -6.64 10.57 -8.86
CA THR A 43 -5.85 9.47 -9.42
C THR A 43 -4.93 8.89 -8.35
N THR A 44 -5.50 8.29 -7.31
CA THR A 44 -4.72 7.65 -6.26
C THR A 44 -4.18 6.30 -6.71
N LEU A 45 -3.12 5.84 -6.04
CA LEU A 45 -2.48 4.56 -6.34
C LEU A 45 -3.48 3.38 -6.31
N PRO A 46 -4.42 3.27 -5.33
CA PRO A 46 -5.41 2.20 -5.31
C PRO A 46 -6.40 2.24 -6.47
N ILE A 47 -6.87 3.42 -6.88
CA ILE A 47 -7.79 3.58 -8.04
C ILE A 47 -7.10 3.14 -9.32
N THR A 48 -5.86 3.56 -9.49
CA THR A 48 -5.08 3.21 -10.68
C THR A 48 -4.80 1.72 -10.75
N LEU A 49 -4.44 1.09 -9.62
CA LEU A 49 -4.25 -0.35 -9.53
C LEU A 49 -5.56 -1.12 -9.78
N ASN A 50 -6.69 -0.64 -9.26
CA ASN A 50 -7.99 -1.27 -9.52
C ASN A 50 -8.36 -1.20 -11.02
N ASN A 51 -8.06 -0.09 -11.67
CA ASN A 51 -8.23 0.05 -13.12
C ASN A 51 -7.28 -0.88 -13.90
N ASP A 52 -6.05 -1.05 -13.42
CA ASP A 52 -5.11 -2.01 -14.02
C ASP A 52 -5.62 -3.44 -13.86
N LEU A 53 -6.18 -3.81 -12.69
CA LEU A 53 -6.81 -5.13 -12.48
C LEU A 53 -7.95 -5.38 -13.45
N LYS A 54 -8.87 -4.42 -13.59
CA LYS A 54 -9.99 -4.50 -14.54
C LYS A 54 -9.55 -4.69 -15.99
N LYS A 55 -8.35 -4.19 -16.34
CA LYS A 55 -7.79 -4.32 -17.69
C LYS A 55 -7.06 -5.65 -17.91
N LEU A 56 -6.35 -6.14 -16.90
CA LEU A 56 -5.50 -7.33 -16.99
C LEU A 56 -6.27 -8.63 -16.76
N VAL A 57 -7.27 -8.58 -15.89
CA VAL A 57 -7.95 -9.76 -15.36
C VAL A 57 -9.44 -9.51 -15.47
N ALA A 58 -10.13 -10.25 -16.34
CA ALA A 58 -11.59 -10.19 -16.48
C ALA A 58 -12.33 -10.78 -15.27
N THR A 59 -11.61 -11.32 -14.28
CA THR A 59 -12.19 -11.85 -13.04
C THR A 59 -12.23 -10.81 -11.92
N LYS A 60 -13.07 -11.11 -10.93
CA LYS A 60 -13.62 -10.25 -9.86
C LYS A 60 -12.60 -9.80 -8.78
N LEU A 61 -11.33 -9.62 -9.13
CA LEU A 61 -10.31 -9.11 -8.21
C LEU A 61 -10.43 -7.58 -8.16
N GLU A 62 -10.90 -7.07 -7.04
CA GLU A 62 -11.01 -5.64 -6.80
C GLU A 62 -10.12 -5.23 -5.62
N LEU A 63 -9.50 -4.05 -5.73
CA LEU A 63 -8.75 -3.40 -4.64
C LEU A 63 -9.64 -2.34 -4.00
N THR A 64 -10.79 -2.75 -3.49
CA THR A 64 -11.82 -1.82 -2.99
C THR A 64 -11.77 -1.70 -1.47
N THR A 65 -11.49 -2.80 -0.78
CA THR A 65 -11.57 -2.94 0.67
C THR A 65 -10.24 -3.40 1.29
N GLN A 66 -10.11 -3.18 2.60
CA GLN A 66 -8.95 -3.61 3.36
C GLN A 66 -8.77 -5.14 3.34
N THR A 67 -9.87 -5.90 3.29
CA THR A 67 -9.85 -7.36 3.17
C THR A 67 -9.20 -7.82 1.87
N ASP A 68 -9.40 -7.09 0.77
CA ASP A 68 -8.79 -7.40 -0.52
C ASP A 68 -7.25 -7.25 -0.45
N LEU A 69 -6.76 -6.26 0.30
CA LEU A 69 -5.33 -6.07 0.51
C LEU A 69 -4.73 -7.20 1.34
N ASP A 70 -5.44 -7.68 2.35
CA ASP A 70 -4.97 -8.77 3.19
C ASP A 70 -5.01 -10.13 2.46
N THR A 71 -5.99 -10.37 1.59
CA THR A 71 -5.98 -11.56 0.71
C THR A 71 -4.79 -11.55 -0.25
N LEU A 72 -4.44 -10.38 -0.81
CA LEU A 72 -3.23 -10.22 -1.63
C LEU A 72 -1.94 -10.47 -0.83
N ARG A 73 -1.89 -10.12 0.45
CA ARG A 73 -0.75 -10.45 1.30
C ARG A 73 -0.61 -11.94 1.53
N LEU A 74 -1.71 -12.62 1.82
CA LEU A 74 -1.72 -14.07 2.07
C LEU A 74 -1.25 -14.86 0.86
N SER A 75 -1.63 -14.44 -0.36
CA SER A 75 -1.15 -15.07 -1.59
C SER A 75 0.36 -14.87 -1.82
N HIS A 76 0.91 -13.74 -1.41
CA HIS A 76 2.34 -13.43 -1.55
C HIS A 76 3.22 -14.01 -0.42
N SER A 77 2.64 -14.28 0.75
CA SER A 77 3.37 -14.83 1.91
C SER A 77 3.95 -16.23 1.64
N ARG A 78 3.36 -17.01 0.72
CA ARG A 78 3.85 -18.35 0.37
C ARG A 78 5.19 -18.36 -0.41
N ARG A 79 5.71 -17.19 -0.83
CA ARG A 79 6.99 -17.06 -1.56
C ARG A 79 8.13 -16.39 -0.78
N SER A 80 7.93 -16.00 0.48
CA SER A 80 8.95 -15.23 1.21
C SER A 80 9.94 -16.13 1.95
N THR A 81 10.95 -16.66 1.25
CA THR A 81 12.20 -17.07 1.89
C THR A 81 13.01 -15.81 2.25
N LYS A 82 13.21 -15.65 3.56
CA LYS A 82 14.26 -14.89 4.28
C LYS A 82 14.87 -13.66 3.57
N MET A 83 14.44 -12.47 3.97
CA MET A 83 15.29 -11.26 4.01
C MET A 83 14.82 -10.38 5.18
N GLU A 84 15.26 -10.70 6.39
CA GLU A 84 15.31 -9.73 7.48
C GLU A 84 16.32 -8.65 7.09
N CYS A 85 15.85 -7.44 6.79
CA CYS A 85 16.72 -6.27 6.76
C CYS A 85 16.63 -5.57 8.12
N PRO A 86 17.73 -5.42 8.87
CA PRO A 86 17.71 -4.72 10.14
C PRO A 86 17.31 -3.26 9.92
N ARG A 87 16.30 -2.78 10.67
CA ARG A 87 15.93 -1.36 10.68
C ARG A 87 17.13 -0.53 11.17
N ARG A 88 17.59 0.46 10.39
CA ARG A 88 18.39 1.57 10.93
C ARG A 88 17.51 2.33 11.93
N ARG A 89 17.95 2.38 13.19
CA ARG A 89 17.37 3.24 14.22
C ARG A 89 18.01 4.61 14.09
N ASP A 90 17.32 5.56 13.47
CA ASP A 90 17.69 6.96 13.63
C ASP A 90 17.10 7.46 14.95
N LYS A 91 17.98 7.73 15.91
CA LYS A 91 17.67 8.40 17.18
C LYS A 91 17.45 9.88 16.88
N GLU A 92 16.22 10.34 16.77
CA GLU A 92 15.90 11.78 16.88
C GLU A 92 15.30 12.03 18.27
N ASN A 93 16.21 12.18 19.22
CA ASN A 93 15.95 12.77 20.54
C ASN A 93 15.89 14.30 20.38
N SER A 94 15.09 14.98 21.20
CA SER A 94 14.85 16.44 21.21
C SER A 94 13.83 16.87 20.15
N ARG A 95 12.60 17.25 20.49
CA ARG A 95 12.29 18.50 21.19
C ARG A 95 10.99 18.35 22.00
N ARG A 96 11.15 18.04 23.28
CA ARG A 96 10.13 18.35 24.30
C ARG A 96 10.46 19.72 24.87
N CYS A 97 10.20 20.79 24.13
CA CYS A 97 10.16 22.14 24.70
C CYS A 97 8.86 22.28 25.48
N LYS A 98 8.88 21.91 26.76
CA LYS A 98 7.97 22.48 27.75
C LYS A 98 8.34 23.95 27.89
N ILE A 99 7.50 24.85 27.40
CA ILE A 99 7.55 26.26 27.78
C ILE A 99 6.89 26.34 29.16
N ARG A 100 7.64 26.96 30.07
CA ARG A 100 7.28 27.26 31.45
C ARG A 100 6.42 28.50 31.50
#